data_AF-A0A4R7UE40-F1
#
_entry.id   AF-A0A4R7UE40-F1
#
_cell.length_a   1.000
_cell.length_b   1.000
_cell.length_c   1.000
_cell.angle_alpha   90.00
_cell.angle_beta   90.00
_cell.angle_gamma   90.00
#
_symmetry.space_group_name_H-M   'P 1'
#
loop_
_entity.id
_entity.type
_entity.pdbx_description
1 polymer ?
#
loop_
_entity_poly.entity_id
_entity_poly.type
_entity_poly.pdbx_seq_one_letter_code
_entity_poly.pdbx_strand_id
1 'polypeptide(L)'
;MKRLLCLFKPVQNKTYPWVLRHPKVKDELARFKTRKDAMNWFLSLGYECATWFQTDQKVFGGIFISEGKDNNWSFEINVDKFDGNVVEKEVLEEFFVNVETGLRKSQEAEKFLKTVTDFKVVSDHKTYFPVDDEFVIERKKSAKDLEIEKLRELNEQLEKQANKQPVVITETKTEAPRVVEVEKVVEKVVEKVVEVEKVVEVEKVVYKKEREVVKFAFIGHLEPLKQLEVLAVYSAKVEKISTRFTEKQVTSPEELARVKKQLELVLTAAEALKKLLMNNEKATNLLKLISISLAKSVEKFAQIVVARTDIKFTPETFVYFVKTTGEKALLAQELSFVLFDKKHVAFLPETEYQFAIYEAEAKLETHLVVFADEKSAPVAAAVESLEATKKRFPYLFWTTFLLTLSLTILFLLVILLWVGEIPPLYPK
;
A
#
# COMPACT_ATOMS: atom_id res chain seq x y z
N MET A 1 -17.81 -14.75 17.87
CA MET A 1 -16.38 -14.95 17.51
C MET A 1 -15.48 -14.77 18.72
N LYS A 2 -14.38 -15.53 18.83
CA LYS A 2 -13.39 -15.36 19.91
C LYS A 2 -12.58 -14.09 19.70
N ARG A 3 -12.23 -13.38 20.78
CA ARG A 3 -11.37 -12.19 20.69
C ARG A 3 -9.94 -12.50 21.13
N LEU A 4 -8.97 -11.94 20.42
CA LEU A 4 -7.56 -12.12 20.76
C LEU A 4 -6.77 -10.83 20.55
N LEU A 5 -5.74 -10.64 21.35
CA LEU A 5 -4.73 -9.61 21.20
C LEU A 5 -3.39 -10.30 20.93
N CYS A 6 -2.71 -9.90 19.85
CA CYS A 6 -1.33 -10.24 19.57
C CYS A 6 -0.43 -9.05 19.91
N LEU A 7 0.17 -9.08 21.11
CA LEU A 7 0.87 -7.96 21.72
C LEU A 7 2.39 -8.13 21.66
N PHE A 8 3.12 -7.02 21.52
CA PHE A 8 4.58 -6.99 21.56
C PHE A 8 5.09 -6.53 22.94
N LYS A 9 5.65 -7.45 23.72
CA LYS A 9 6.10 -7.25 25.11
C LYS A 9 7.56 -7.68 25.36
N PRO A 10 8.55 -7.07 24.68
CA PRO A 10 9.96 -7.45 24.81
C PRO A 10 10.56 -7.23 26.21
N VAL A 11 9.94 -6.38 27.04
CA VAL A 11 10.38 -6.11 28.42
C VAL A 11 10.03 -7.27 29.35
N GLN A 12 8.92 -7.97 29.12
CA GLN A 12 8.48 -9.08 29.96
C GLN A 12 9.27 -10.36 29.66
N ASN A 13 9.60 -10.58 28.39
CA ASN A 13 10.42 -11.69 27.95
C ASN A 13 11.12 -11.34 26.64
N LYS A 14 12.46 -11.23 26.66
CA LYS A 14 13.25 -10.92 25.47
C LYS A 14 13.30 -12.08 24.47
N THR A 15 13.23 -13.31 24.96
CA THR A 15 13.31 -14.54 24.14
C THR A 15 12.01 -14.77 23.37
N TYR A 16 10.86 -14.51 24.01
CA TYR A 16 9.53 -14.66 23.40
C TYR A 16 8.74 -13.37 23.57
N PRO A 17 9.06 -12.32 22.78
CA PRO A 17 8.49 -11.00 22.97
C PRO A 17 7.05 -10.88 22.46
N TRP A 18 6.55 -11.81 21.64
CA TRP A 18 5.17 -11.78 21.12
C TRP A 18 4.24 -12.62 21.98
N VAL A 19 3.08 -12.08 22.33
CA VAL A 19 2.15 -12.69 23.27
C VAL A 19 0.75 -12.71 22.69
N LEU A 20 0.09 -13.87 22.74
CA LEU A 20 -1.34 -14.00 22.50
C LEU A 20 -2.11 -13.91 23.81
N ARG A 21 -3.11 -13.04 23.89
CA ARG A 21 -3.94 -12.86 25.10
C ARG A 21 -5.37 -12.45 24.76
N HIS A 22 -6.35 -12.97 25.46
CA HIS A 22 -7.71 -12.45 25.41
C HIS A 22 -7.82 -11.10 26.16
N PRO A 23 -8.61 -10.11 25.69
CA PRO A 23 -8.69 -8.79 26.34
C PRO A 23 -9.12 -8.81 27.81
N LYS A 24 -10.03 -9.73 28.17
CA LYS A 24 -10.59 -9.87 29.53
C LYS A 24 -9.89 -10.93 30.40
N VAL A 25 -8.99 -11.75 29.84
CA VAL A 25 -8.29 -12.79 30.63
C VAL A 25 -6.93 -12.23 31.03
N LYS A 26 -6.60 -12.33 32.32
CA LYS A 26 -5.36 -11.80 32.87
C LYS A 26 -4.15 -12.56 32.33
N ASP A 27 -4.26 -13.88 32.30
CA ASP A 27 -3.20 -14.79 31.86
C ASP A 27 -3.08 -14.81 30.34
N GLU A 28 -1.88 -15.15 29.89
CA GLU A 28 -1.53 -15.24 28.47
C GLU A 28 -1.90 -16.61 27.93
N LEU A 29 -2.26 -16.68 26.64
CA LEU A 29 -2.51 -17.94 25.96
C LEU A 29 -1.18 -18.63 25.63
N ALA A 30 -0.31 -17.92 24.92
CA ALA A 30 0.98 -18.42 24.47
C ALA A 30 1.95 -17.27 24.13
N ARG A 31 3.25 -17.58 24.06
CA ARG A 31 4.34 -16.65 23.76
C ARG A 31 5.21 -17.17 22.61
N PHE A 32 5.65 -16.26 21.75
CA PHE A 32 6.35 -16.56 20.49
C PHE A 32 7.53 -15.62 20.24
N LYS A 33 8.45 -16.05 19.37
CA LYS A 33 9.60 -15.24 18.93
C LYS A 33 9.20 -14.15 17.94
N THR A 34 8.26 -14.46 17.05
CA THR A 34 7.79 -13.53 16.03
C THR A 34 6.26 -13.44 16.01
N ARG A 35 5.73 -12.35 15.47
CA ARG A 35 4.29 -12.18 15.22
C ARG A 35 3.76 -13.24 14.26
N LYS A 36 4.54 -13.53 13.20
CA LYS A 36 4.24 -14.55 12.20
C LYS A 36 4.01 -15.93 12.83
N ASP A 37 4.86 -16.33 13.77
CA ASP A 37 4.72 -17.61 14.49
C ASP A 37 3.42 -17.62 15.30
N ALA A 38 3.18 -16.55 16.07
CA ALA A 38 2.02 -16.42 16.94
C ALA A 38 0.72 -16.53 16.17
N MET A 39 0.59 -15.76 15.10
CA MET A 39 -0.63 -15.71 14.30
C MET A 39 -0.85 -17.02 13.54
N ASN A 40 0.17 -17.59 12.91
CA ASN A 40 -0.01 -18.82 12.17
C ASN A 40 -0.33 -20.03 13.05
N TRP A 41 0.29 -20.11 14.23
CA TRP A 41 -0.06 -21.09 15.25
C TRP A 41 -1.50 -20.92 15.71
N PHE A 42 -1.94 -19.70 15.99
CA PHE A 42 -3.31 -19.49 16.47
C PHE A 42 -4.35 -19.82 15.40
N LEU A 43 -4.13 -19.38 14.16
CA LEU A 43 -5.04 -19.64 13.05
C LEU A 43 -5.12 -21.14 12.71
N SER A 44 -4.10 -21.95 13.01
CA SER A 44 -4.16 -23.40 12.78
C SER A 44 -5.10 -24.13 13.74
N LEU A 45 -5.50 -23.48 14.85
CA LEU A 45 -6.47 -24.01 15.79
C LEU A 45 -7.90 -23.98 15.25
N GLY A 46 -8.16 -23.26 14.15
CA GLY A 46 -9.46 -23.25 13.48
C GLY A 46 -10.57 -22.59 14.31
N TYR A 47 -10.28 -21.44 14.92
CA TYR A 47 -11.28 -20.64 15.63
C TYR A 47 -11.76 -19.47 14.78
N GLU A 48 -13.07 -19.23 14.78
CA GLU A 48 -13.59 -17.95 14.34
C GLU A 48 -13.16 -16.86 15.31
N CYS A 49 -12.44 -15.87 14.81
CA CYS A 49 -11.76 -14.92 15.69
C CYS A 49 -11.65 -13.52 15.11
N ALA A 50 -11.59 -12.56 16.02
CA ALA A 50 -11.15 -11.20 15.77
C ALA A 50 -9.87 -10.97 16.58
N THR A 51 -8.76 -10.78 15.89
CA THR A 51 -7.43 -10.63 16.49
C THR A 51 -6.87 -9.24 16.22
N TRP A 52 -6.73 -8.42 17.27
CA TRP A 52 -6.02 -7.15 17.18
C TRP A 52 -4.54 -7.41 17.36
N PHE A 53 -3.71 -6.94 16.43
CA PHE A 53 -2.27 -7.19 16.46
C PHE A 53 -1.47 -5.90 16.53
N GLN A 54 -0.34 -5.96 17.21
CA GLN A 54 0.62 -4.87 17.30
C GLN A 54 1.76 -5.01 16.28
N THR A 55 2.47 -3.91 16.06
CA THR A 55 3.80 -3.87 15.45
C THR A 55 4.88 -4.03 16.51
N ASP A 56 6.13 -4.23 16.07
CA ASP A 56 7.33 -4.21 16.92
C ASP A 56 7.56 -2.85 17.61
N GLN A 57 6.88 -1.80 17.16
CA GLN A 57 6.86 -0.47 17.79
C GLN A 57 5.81 -0.35 18.91
N LYS A 58 5.10 -1.45 19.25
CA LYS A 58 4.00 -1.49 20.24
C LYS A 58 2.78 -0.65 19.87
N VAL A 59 2.62 -0.31 18.60
CA VAL A 59 1.44 0.36 18.05
C VAL A 59 0.51 -0.70 17.45
N PHE A 60 -0.80 -0.52 17.55
CA PHE A 60 -1.74 -1.43 16.89
C PHE A 60 -1.64 -1.27 15.37
N GLY A 61 -1.41 -2.37 14.68
CA GLY A 61 -1.32 -2.40 13.21
C GLY A 61 -2.65 -2.68 12.54
N GLY A 62 -3.54 -3.42 13.18
CA GLY A 62 -4.80 -3.78 12.57
C GLY A 62 -5.62 -4.76 13.38
N ILE A 63 -6.77 -5.11 12.81
CA ILE A 63 -7.60 -6.24 13.23
C ILE A 63 -7.62 -7.28 12.10
N PHE A 64 -7.35 -8.52 12.46
CA PHE A 64 -7.41 -9.68 11.57
C PHE A 64 -8.60 -10.55 11.95
N ILE A 65 -9.44 -10.87 10.99
CA ILE A 65 -10.71 -11.57 11.16
C ILE A 65 -10.61 -12.92 10.46
N SER A 66 -11.02 -13.98 11.15
CA SER A 66 -11.16 -15.32 10.60
C SER A 66 -12.57 -15.82 10.83
N GLU A 67 -13.24 -16.22 9.76
CA GLU A 67 -14.61 -16.74 9.78
C GLU A 67 -14.66 -18.07 9.02
N GLY A 68 -15.41 -19.04 9.56
CA GLY A 68 -15.61 -20.34 8.95
C GLY A 68 -17.05 -20.47 8.46
N LYS A 69 -17.26 -20.59 7.15
CA LYS A 69 -18.59 -20.81 6.57
C LYS A 69 -18.57 -21.97 5.59
N ASP A 70 -19.46 -22.95 5.77
CA ASP A 70 -19.65 -24.08 4.85
C ASP A 70 -18.33 -24.81 4.50
N ASN A 71 -17.53 -25.14 5.53
CA ASN A 71 -16.17 -25.74 5.42
C ASN A 71 -15.10 -24.87 4.74
N ASN A 72 -15.39 -23.62 4.41
CA ASN A 72 -14.40 -22.68 3.89
C ASN A 72 -14.07 -21.60 4.91
N TRP A 73 -12.76 -21.39 5.13
CA TRP A 73 -12.26 -20.33 5.99
C TRP A 73 -11.93 -19.09 5.17
N SER A 74 -12.61 -17.99 5.47
CA SER A 74 -12.30 -16.67 4.93
C SER A 74 -11.57 -15.82 5.96
N PHE A 75 -10.63 -15.02 5.46
CA PHE A 75 -9.77 -14.17 6.26
C PHE A 75 -9.83 -12.75 5.71
N GLU A 76 -10.08 -11.80 6.59
CA GLU A 76 -10.16 -10.37 6.29
C GLU A 76 -9.24 -9.61 7.23
N ILE A 77 -8.66 -8.51 6.77
CA ILE A 77 -7.88 -7.62 7.61
C ILE A 77 -8.36 -6.18 7.43
N ASN A 78 -8.39 -5.43 8.53
CA ASN A 78 -8.68 -4.02 8.49
C ASN A 78 -7.55 -3.27 9.22
N VAL A 79 -6.86 -2.42 8.45
CA VAL A 79 -5.70 -1.64 8.89
C VAL A 79 -5.98 -0.14 8.88
N ASP A 80 -7.01 0.32 8.16
CA ASP A 80 -7.33 1.75 7.92
C ASP A 80 -7.53 2.56 9.21
N LYS A 81 -8.07 1.93 10.26
CA LYS A 81 -8.42 2.59 11.52
C LYS A 81 -7.27 2.59 12.56
N PHE A 82 -6.08 2.15 12.17
CA PHE A 82 -5.00 1.86 13.11
C PHE A 82 -3.71 2.63 12.77
N ASP A 83 -3.04 3.14 13.80
CA ASP A 83 -1.86 4.01 13.65
C ASP A 83 -0.57 3.27 13.25
N GLY A 84 -0.61 1.95 13.16
CA GLY A 84 0.57 1.13 12.90
C GLY A 84 1.10 1.19 11.46
N ASN A 85 0.41 1.88 10.54
CA ASN A 85 0.81 2.07 9.13
C ASN A 85 1.25 0.76 8.43
N VAL A 86 0.61 -0.36 8.78
CA VAL A 86 0.96 -1.67 8.20
C VAL A 86 0.31 -1.81 6.83
N VAL A 87 1.03 -2.44 5.91
CA VAL A 87 0.50 -2.73 4.58
C VAL A 87 -0.30 -4.02 4.65
N GLU A 88 -1.61 -3.94 4.38
CA GLU A 88 -2.54 -5.09 4.39
C GLU A 88 -1.96 -6.32 3.67
N LYS A 89 -1.44 -6.12 2.45
CA LYS A 89 -0.83 -7.18 1.65
C LYS A 89 0.30 -7.91 2.38
N GLU A 90 1.19 -7.17 3.04
CA GLU A 90 2.34 -7.75 3.74
C GLU A 90 1.88 -8.60 4.94
N VAL A 91 0.84 -8.15 5.63
CA VAL A 91 0.27 -8.89 6.77
C VAL A 91 -0.48 -10.15 6.31
N LEU A 92 -1.24 -10.08 5.22
CA LEU A 92 -1.90 -11.25 4.62
C LEU A 92 -0.86 -12.28 4.17
N GLU A 93 0.22 -11.86 3.52
CA GLU A 93 1.32 -12.74 3.13
C GLU A 93 2.05 -13.33 4.36
N GLU A 94 2.27 -12.54 5.41
CA GLU A 94 2.82 -13.01 6.69
C GLU A 94 1.99 -14.14 7.29
N PHE A 95 0.66 -14.05 7.19
CA PHE A 95 -0.28 -15.03 7.75
C PHE A 95 -0.69 -16.12 6.75
N PHE A 96 0.02 -16.23 5.61
CA PHE A 96 -0.24 -17.18 4.54
C PHE A 96 -1.70 -17.12 4.04
N VAL A 97 -2.25 -15.92 3.90
CA VAL A 97 -3.54 -15.67 3.27
C VAL A 97 -3.30 -15.19 1.85
N ASN A 98 -4.07 -15.73 0.91
CA ASN A 98 -4.09 -15.23 -0.45
C ASN A 98 -4.81 -13.88 -0.47
N VAL A 99 -4.07 -12.84 -0.87
CA VAL A 99 -4.52 -11.45 -0.91
C VAL A 99 -5.76 -11.25 -1.78
N GLU A 100 -5.94 -12.08 -2.80
CA GLU A 100 -7.01 -11.91 -3.79
C GLU A 100 -8.29 -12.67 -3.41
N THR A 101 -8.13 -13.84 -2.80
CA THR A 101 -9.28 -14.69 -2.45
C THR A 101 -9.68 -14.57 -0.98
N GLY A 102 -8.82 -13.99 -0.13
CA GLY A 102 -9.00 -14.02 1.33
C GLY A 102 -8.96 -15.43 1.91
N LEU A 103 -8.48 -16.42 1.15
CA LEU A 103 -8.39 -17.81 1.60
C LEU A 103 -6.98 -18.14 2.07
N ARG A 104 -6.87 -19.02 3.06
CA ARG A 104 -5.56 -19.48 3.54
C ARG A 104 -4.85 -20.35 2.51
N LYS A 105 -3.56 -20.12 2.32
CA LYS A 105 -2.64 -20.99 1.58
C LYS A 105 -2.27 -22.19 2.47
N SER A 106 -3.21 -23.11 2.69
CA SER A 106 -3.10 -24.17 3.70
C SER A 106 -1.81 -24.98 3.60
N GLN A 107 -1.36 -25.34 2.39
CA GLN A 107 -0.12 -26.09 2.20
C GLN A 107 1.14 -25.33 2.65
N GLU A 108 1.22 -24.02 2.37
CA GLU A 108 2.35 -23.19 2.79
C GLU A 108 2.32 -22.95 4.30
N ALA A 109 1.13 -22.69 4.85
CA ALA A 109 0.92 -22.52 6.28
C ALA A 109 1.30 -23.79 7.06
N GLU A 110 0.90 -24.98 6.59
CA GLU A 110 1.26 -26.26 7.20
C GLU A 110 2.77 -26.54 7.15
N LYS A 111 3.42 -26.25 6.02
CA LYS A 111 4.89 -26.36 5.90
C LYS A 111 5.58 -25.42 6.88
N PHE A 112 5.11 -24.18 7.00
CA PHE A 112 5.64 -23.21 7.94
C PHE A 112 5.43 -23.65 9.39
N LEU A 113 4.24 -24.13 9.75
CA LEU A 113 3.92 -24.58 11.12
C LEU A 113 4.84 -25.69 11.62
N LYS A 114 5.33 -26.58 10.75
CA LYS A 114 6.34 -27.60 11.11
C LYS A 114 7.68 -26.98 11.57
N THR A 115 7.96 -25.74 11.19
CA THR A 115 9.15 -24.98 11.61
C THR A 115 8.94 -24.24 12.93
N VAL A 116 7.69 -24.04 13.36
CA VAL A 116 7.33 -23.38 14.62
C VAL A 116 7.42 -24.39 15.76
N THR A 117 8.65 -24.72 16.18
CA THR A 117 8.90 -25.67 17.27
C THR A 117 9.27 -25.01 18.59
N ASP A 118 9.70 -23.73 18.56
CA ASP A 118 10.21 -23.01 19.71
C ASP A 118 9.28 -21.86 20.13
N PHE A 119 8.28 -22.20 20.95
CA PHE A 119 7.32 -21.28 21.55
C PHE A 119 6.82 -21.83 22.88
N LYS A 120 6.18 -20.99 23.71
CA LYS A 120 5.69 -21.38 25.03
C LYS A 120 4.18 -21.24 25.13
N VAL A 121 3.47 -22.35 25.24
CA VAL A 121 2.05 -22.36 25.63
C VAL A 121 1.96 -22.08 27.14
N VAL A 122 1.12 -21.13 27.53
CA VAL A 122 0.93 -20.72 28.93
C VAL A 122 -0.41 -21.24 29.46
N SER A 123 -1.45 -21.21 28.64
CA SER A 123 -2.80 -21.69 28.98
C SER A 123 -3.34 -22.62 27.91
N ASP A 124 -4.20 -23.57 28.27
CA ASP A 124 -4.87 -24.45 27.30
C ASP A 124 -5.89 -23.66 26.47
N HIS A 125 -5.70 -23.65 25.15
CA HIS A 125 -6.54 -22.93 24.21
C HIS A 125 -8.01 -23.37 24.23
N LYS A 126 -8.30 -24.61 24.63
CA LYS A 126 -9.67 -25.14 24.69
C LYS A 126 -10.49 -24.54 25.82
N THR A 127 -9.87 -24.22 26.95
CA THR A 127 -10.54 -23.69 28.15
C THR A 127 -10.23 -22.21 28.38
N TYR A 128 -9.33 -21.61 27.60
CA TYR A 128 -8.86 -20.23 27.79
C TYR A 128 -9.92 -19.16 27.51
N PHE A 129 -10.78 -19.40 26.52
CA PHE A 129 -11.74 -18.38 26.08
C PHE A 129 -13.02 -18.41 26.93
N PRO A 130 -13.49 -17.26 27.46
CA PRO A 130 -14.76 -17.19 28.17
C PRO A 130 -15.93 -17.68 27.32
N VAL A 131 -16.92 -18.30 27.96
CA VAL A 131 -18.12 -18.86 27.30
C VAL A 131 -19.02 -17.73 26.77
N ASP A 132 -19.16 -16.64 27.53
CA ASP A 132 -20.05 -15.51 27.21
C ASP A 132 -19.43 -14.46 26.28
N ASP A 133 -18.37 -14.80 25.53
CA ASP A 133 -17.67 -13.85 24.65
C ASP A 133 -18.18 -13.90 23.21
N GLU A 134 -19.40 -13.45 22.99
CA GLU A 134 -19.95 -13.23 21.66
C GLU A 134 -19.61 -11.82 21.16
N PHE A 135 -18.52 -11.73 20.39
CA PHE A 135 -18.20 -10.51 19.64
C PHE A 135 -18.88 -10.52 18.26
N VAL A 136 -19.59 -9.44 17.95
CA VAL A 136 -20.18 -9.14 16.63
C VAL A 136 -19.34 -8.05 15.96
N ILE A 137 -18.90 -8.30 14.72
CA ILE A 137 -18.07 -7.36 13.97
C ILE A 137 -18.93 -6.27 13.33
N GLU A 138 -18.57 -5.01 13.54
CA GLU A 138 -19.08 -3.87 12.75
C GLU A 138 -18.38 -3.83 11.39
N ARG A 139 -19.00 -4.42 10.36
CA ARG A 139 -18.44 -4.47 9.00
C ARG A 139 -18.52 -3.10 8.31
N LYS A 140 -17.51 -2.76 7.51
CA LYS A 140 -17.57 -1.66 6.53
C LYS A 140 -18.53 -2.12 5.42
N LYS A 141 -19.63 -1.39 5.16
CA LYS A 141 -20.48 -1.65 3.98
C LYS A 141 -19.58 -1.64 2.72
N SER A 142 -19.67 -2.66 1.88
CA SER A 142 -18.80 -2.73 0.70
C SER A 142 -19.14 -1.61 -0.29
N ALA A 143 -18.21 -1.23 -1.17
CA ALA A 143 -18.47 -0.24 -2.22
C ALA A 143 -19.66 -0.64 -3.11
N LYS A 144 -19.89 -1.96 -3.29
CA LYS A 144 -21.05 -2.49 -4.03
C LYS A 144 -22.35 -2.31 -3.25
N ASP A 145 -22.34 -2.44 -1.94
CA ASP A 145 -23.54 -2.22 -1.12
C ASP A 145 -23.93 -0.73 -1.13
N LEU A 146 -22.94 0.17 -1.12
CA LEU A 146 -23.16 1.61 -1.28
C LEU A 146 -23.68 1.98 -2.69
N GLU A 147 -23.23 1.27 -3.73
CA GLU A 147 -23.72 1.44 -5.10
C GLU A 147 -25.15 0.92 -5.26
N ILE A 148 -25.48 -0.23 -4.66
CA ILE A 148 -26.84 -0.77 -4.61
C ILE A 148 -27.78 0.18 -3.86
N GLU A 149 -27.33 0.78 -2.77
CA GLU A 149 -28.12 1.75 -1.99
C GLU A 149 -28.37 3.03 -2.81
N LYS A 150 -27.36 3.56 -3.51
CA LYS A 150 -27.52 4.70 -4.45
C LYS A 150 -28.43 4.38 -5.63
N LEU A 151 -28.35 3.17 -6.20
CA LEU A 151 -29.22 2.73 -7.29
C LEU A 151 -30.67 2.57 -6.83
N ARG A 152 -30.89 2.12 -5.59
CA ARG A 152 -32.23 2.06 -4.99
C ARG A 152 -32.82 3.46 -4.79
N GLU A 153 -32.03 4.40 -4.28
CA GLU A 153 -32.45 5.80 -4.13
C GLU A 153 -32.78 6.44 -5.49
N LEU A 154 -31.97 6.18 -6.52
CA LEU A 154 -32.21 6.68 -7.88
C LEU A 154 -33.49 6.10 -8.50
N ASN A 155 -33.73 4.80 -8.33
CA ASN A 155 -34.96 4.17 -8.80
C ASN A 155 -36.20 4.73 -8.10
N GLU A 156 -36.14 4.96 -6.79
CA GLU A 156 -37.25 5.55 -6.04
C GLU A 156 -37.54 7.00 -6.49
N GLN A 157 -36.50 7.76 -6.87
CA GLN A 157 -36.65 9.09 -7.45
C GLN A 157 -37.26 9.05 -8.86
N LEU A 158 -36.85 8.10 -9.69
CA LEU A 158 -37.39 7.91 -11.04
C LEU A 158 -38.86 7.46 -11.01
N GLU A 159 -39.24 6.57 -10.09
CA GLU A 159 -40.64 6.18 -9.89
C GLU A 159 -41.51 7.37 -9.44
N LYS A 160 -40.98 8.23 -8.56
CA LYS A 160 -41.66 9.48 -8.14
C LYS A 160 -41.75 10.51 -9.27
N GLN A 161 -40.87 10.47 -10.26
CA GLN A 161 -40.92 11.34 -11.45
C GLN A 161 -41.86 10.78 -12.53
N ALA A 162 -41.88 9.46 -12.73
CA ALA A 162 -42.78 8.77 -13.66
C ALA A 162 -44.25 8.94 -13.25
N ASN A 163 -44.56 8.91 -11.96
CA ASN A 163 -45.92 9.16 -11.44
C ASN A 163 -46.39 10.63 -11.52
N LYS A 164 -45.56 11.56 -12.03
CA LYS A 164 -45.92 12.98 -12.20
C LYS A 164 -46.15 13.41 -13.65
N GLN A 165 -46.05 12.50 -14.63
CA GLN A 165 -46.38 12.79 -16.03
C GLN A 165 -47.70 12.10 -16.43
N PRO A 166 -48.74 12.85 -16.86
CA PRO A 166 -49.93 12.24 -17.43
C PRO A 166 -49.60 11.69 -18.82
N VAL A 167 -49.76 10.38 -18.99
CA VAL A 167 -49.64 9.69 -20.28
C VAL A 167 -50.84 10.10 -21.16
N VAL A 168 -50.58 10.86 -22.22
CA VAL A 168 -51.53 11.09 -23.31
C VAL A 168 -51.36 9.93 -24.29
N ILE A 169 -52.34 9.03 -24.32
CA ILE A 169 -52.42 7.94 -25.30
C ILE A 169 -53.18 8.49 -26.51
N THR A 170 -52.48 8.71 -27.62
CA THR A 170 -53.11 8.94 -28.93
C THR A 170 -53.29 7.59 -29.60
N GLU A 171 -54.54 7.15 -29.73
CA GLU A 171 -54.91 5.95 -30.48
C GLU A 171 -54.67 6.17 -31.98
N THR A 172 -53.76 5.40 -32.57
CA THR A 172 -53.67 5.26 -34.03
C THR A 172 -54.15 3.87 -34.40
N LYS A 173 -55.40 3.81 -34.88
CA LYS A 173 -55.97 2.64 -35.58
C LYS A 173 -55.08 2.28 -36.77
N THR A 174 -54.70 1.02 -36.88
CA THR A 174 -54.32 0.43 -38.17
C THR A 174 -54.89 -0.97 -38.25
N GLU A 175 -55.56 -1.22 -39.37
CA GLU A 175 -56.49 -2.29 -39.64
C GLU A 175 -55.80 -3.64 -39.84
N ALA A 176 -56.46 -4.70 -39.39
CA ALA A 176 -56.13 -6.09 -39.70
C ALA A 176 -56.55 -6.46 -41.14
N PRO A 177 -55.99 -7.56 -41.68
CA PRO A 177 -56.89 -8.66 -42.03
C PRO A 177 -56.37 -10.06 -41.64
N ARG A 178 -57.20 -10.81 -40.87
CA ARG A 178 -57.88 -12.09 -41.22
C ARG A 178 -57.18 -12.98 -42.29
N VAL A 179 -57.02 -14.31 -42.23
CA VAL A 179 -57.69 -15.52 -41.65
C VAL A 179 -56.61 -16.65 -41.72
N VAL A 180 -56.58 -17.74 -40.94
CA VAL A 180 -57.19 -19.07 -41.24
C VAL A 180 -56.92 -20.02 -40.07
N GLU A 181 -57.98 -20.70 -39.65
CA GLU A 181 -58.10 -21.77 -38.66
C GLU A 181 -57.52 -23.10 -39.14
N VAL A 182 -56.94 -23.90 -38.23
CA VAL A 182 -57.01 -25.38 -38.31
C VAL A 182 -57.09 -25.97 -36.89
N GLU A 183 -58.25 -26.53 -36.57
CA GLU A 183 -58.47 -27.49 -35.49
C GLU A 183 -58.06 -28.92 -35.92
N LYS A 184 -57.44 -29.67 -35.00
CA LYS A 184 -57.53 -31.15 -34.83
C LYS A 184 -56.72 -31.54 -33.57
N VAL A 185 -57.32 -31.79 -32.40
CA VAL A 185 -58.07 -32.98 -31.93
C VAL A 185 -57.19 -34.24 -31.79
N VAL A 186 -56.83 -34.53 -30.53
CA VAL A 186 -56.71 -35.86 -29.84
C VAL A 186 -55.52 -36.75 -30.28
N GLU A 187 -54.59 -37.14 -29.40
CA GLU A 187 -54.72 -38.35 -28.58
C GLU A 187 -53.79 -38.38 -27.35
N LYS A 188 -54.28 -39.07 -26.32
CA LYS A 188 -53.68 -39.33 -25.01
C LYS A 188 -53.22 -40.80 -25.00
N VAL A 189 -51.92 -41.06 -24.85
CA VAL A 189 -51.34 -42.41 -24.59
C VAL A 189 -50.17 -42.20 -23.61
N VAL A 190 -50.38 -42.30 -22.31
CA VAL A 190 -50.14 -43.48 -21.44
C VAL A 190 -48.77 -44.15 -21.65
N GLU A 191 -47.89 -43.84 -20.69
CA GLU A 191 -46.84 -44.66 -20.07
C GLU A 191 -46.04 -45.65 -20.93
N LYS A 192 -44.76 -45.31 -21.13
CA LYS A 192 -43.70 -46.31 -21.09
C LYS A 192 -42.46 -45.74 -20.41
N VAL A 193 -42.18 -46.28 -19.23
CA VAL A 193 -40.94 -46.10 -18.48
C VAL A 193 -39.79 -46.63 -19.33
N VAL A 194 -38.88 -45.72 -19.73
CA VAL A 194 -37.55 -46.08 -20.23
C VAL A 194 -36.58 -45.19 -19.45
N GLU A 195 -35.90 -45.80 -18.49
CA GLU A 195 -34.72 -45.20 -17.85
C GLU A 195 -33.67 -44.95 -18.94
N VAL A 196 -33.56 -43.69 -19.35
CA VAL A 196 -32.40 -43.19 -20.08
C VAL A 196 -31.48 -42.58 -19.03
N GLU A 197 -30.40 -43.29 -18.69
CA GLU A 197 -29.25 -42.71 -18.00
C GLU A 197 -28.76 -41.51 -18.81
N LYS A 198 -29.23 -40.33 -18.42
CA LYS A 198 -28.72 -39.06 -18.91
C LYS A 198 -27.39 -38.83 -18.21
N VAL A 199 -26.31 -39.30 -18.83
CA VAL A 199 -24.95 -38.84 -18.52
C VAL A 199 -24.95 -37.34 -18.81
N VAL A 200 -25.17 -36.54 -17.76
CA VAL A 200 -24.91 -35.11 -17.79
C VAL A 200 -23.40 -34.98 -17.76
N GLU A 201 -22.77 -34.93 -18.94
CA GLU A 201 -21.47 -34.30 -19.07
C GLU A 201 -21.66 -32.85 -18.62
N VAL A 202 -21.26 -32.60 -17.37
CA VAL A 202 -21.06 -31.24 -16.88
C VAL A 202 -19.85 -30.73 -17.65
N GLU A 203 -20.08 -30.13 -18.82
CA GLU A 203 -19.14 -29.20 -19.42
C GLU A 203 -18.84 -28.15 -18.35
N LYS A 204 -17.69 -28.30 -17.67
CA LYS A 204 -17.08 -27.22 -16.92
C LYS A 204 -16.79 -26.12 -17.93
N VAL A 205 -17.74 -25.20 -18.10
CA VAL A 205 -17.46 -23.88 -18.66
C VAL A 205 -16.53 -23.20 -17.66
N VAL A 206 -15.24 -23.46 -17.81
CA VAL A 206 -14.18 -22.70 -17.15
C VAL A 206 -14.24 -21.32 -17.78
N TYR A 207 -14.98 -20.41 -17.14
CA TYR A 207 -14.87 -18.99 -17.41
C TYR A 207 -13.41 -18.60 -17.08
N LYS A 208 -12.54 -18.64 -18.10
CA LYS A 208 -11.24 -17.94 -18.05
C LYS A 208 -11.59 -16.46 -17.95
N LYS A 209 -11.63 -15.95 -16.72
CA LYS A 209 -11.67 -14.52 -16.46
C LYS A 209 -10.50 -13.91 -17.23
N GLU A 210 -10.79 -13.12 -18.27
CA GLU A 210 -9.76 -12.43 -19.03
C GLU A 210 -8.93 -11.60 -18.05
N ARG A 211 -7.65 -11.94 -17.93
CA ARG A 211 -6.72 -11.18 -17.12
C ARG A 211 -6.48 -9.87 -17.86
N GLU A 212 -7.04 -8.78 -17.37
CA GLU A 212 -6.65 -7.46 -17.84
C GLU A 212 -5.18 -7.27 -17.48
N VAL A 213 -4.32 -7.13 -18.48
CA VAL A 213 -2.89 -6.89 -18.31
C VAL A 213 -2.64 -5.39 -18.33
N VAL A 214 -1.68 -4.92 -17.52
CA VAL A 214 -1.25 -3.52 -17.52
C VAL A 214 -0.86 -3.09 -18.94
N LYS A 215 -1.48 -2.01 -19.43
CA LYS A 215 -1.22 -1.47 -20.77
C LYS A 215 -0.15 -0.38 -20.71
N PHE A 216 0.74 -0.34 -21.68
CA PHE A 216 1.64 0.80 -21.84
C PHE A 216 0.85 2.07 -22.14
N ALA A 217 1.28 3.19 -21.57
CA ALA A 217 0.79 4.50 -21.94
C ALA A 217 1.92 5.52 -21.88
N PHE A 218 1.98 6.41 -22.87
CA PHE A 218 2.83 7.58 -22.82
C PHE A 218 2.09 8.74 -22.17
N ILE A 219 2.73 9.40 -21.19
CA ILE A 219 2.11 10.52 -20.46
C ILE A 219 1.60 11.62 -21.40
N GLY A 220 2.32 11.93 -22.48
CA GLY A 220 1.94 12.97 -23.42
C GLY A 220 0.65 12.71 -24.20
N HIS A 221 0.16 11.46 -24.21
CA HIS A 221 -1.11 11.08 -24.84
C HIS A 221 -2.30 11.09 -23.86
N LEU A 222 -2.05 11.36 -22.57
CA LEU A 222 -3.12 11.45 -21.58
C LEU A 222 -3.73 12.86 -21.57
N GLU A 223 -4.98 12.97 -21.12
CA GLU A 223 -5.61 14.27 -20.90
C GLU A 223 -4.84 15.09 -19.84
N PRO A 224 -4.81 16.44 -19.92
CA PRO A 224 -4.00 17.27 -19.01
C PRO A 224 -4.23 17.01 -17.52
N LEU A 225 -5.49 16.79 -17.09
CA LEU A 225 -5.79 16.46 -15.70
C LEU A 225 -5.27 15.07 -15.30
N LYS A 226 -5.31 14.09 -16.22
CA LYS A 226 -4.71 12.77 -15.99
C LYS A 226 -3.19 12.83 -15.96
N GLN A 227 -2.55 13.67 -16.78
CA GLN A 227 -1.12 13.93 -16.68
C GLN A 227 -0.75 14.50 -15.29
N LEU A 228 -1.57 15.40 -14.75
CA LEU A 228 -1.38 15.98 -13.43
C LEU A 228 -1.46 14.91 -12.33
N GLU A 229 -2.49 14.05 -12.37
CA GLU A 229 -2.65 12.91 -11.45
C GLU A 229 -1.45 11.96 -11.52
N VAL A 230 -1.01 11.59 -12.72
CA VAL A 230 0.17 10.74 -12.96
C VAL A 230 1.43 11.36 -12.34
N LEU A 231 1.66 12.66 -12.55
CA LEU A 231 2.80 13.37 -11.96
C LEU A 231 2.73 13.43 -10.44
N ALA A 232 1.53 13.55 -9.87
CA ALA A 232 1.34 13.50 -8.41
C ALA A 232 1.75 12.14 -7.85
N VAL A 233 1.26 11.04 -8.44
CA VAL A 233 1.61 9.68 -8.01
C VAL A 233 3.10 9.41 -8.24
N TYR A 234 3.66 9.86 -9.36
CA TYR A 234 5.09 9.72 -9.63
C TYR A 234 5.93 10.50 -8.60
N SER A 235 5.55 11.72 -8.23
CA SER A 235 6.28 12.50 -7.22
C SER A 235 6.36 11.76 -5.87
N ALA A 236 5.25 11.19 -5.40
CA ALA A 236 5.21 10.38 -4.19
C ALA A 236 6.07 9.09 -4.33
N LYS A 237 6.05 8.45 -5.50
CA LYS A 237 6.91 7.29 -5.80
C LYS A 237 8.38 7.67 -5.67
N VAL A 238 8.83 8.76 -6.30
CA VAL A 238 10.22 9.19 -6.29
C VAL A 238 10.66 9.60 -4.89
N GLU A 239 9.80 10.28 -4.13
CA GLU A 239 10.06 10.59 -2.71
C GLU A 239 10.27 9.30 -1.89
N LYS A 240 9.39 8.31 -2.04
CA LYS A 240 9.51 7.00 -1.38
C LYS A 240 10.77 6.24 -1.78
N ILE A 241 11.19 6.31 -3.04
CA ILE A 241 12.45 5.70 -3.49
C ILE A 241 13.63 6.43 -2.85
N SER A 242 13.66 7.77 -2.91
CA SER A 242 14.76 8.59 -2.40
C SER A 242 14.98 8.44 -0.88
N THR A 243 13.91 8.18 -0.12
CA THR A 243 13.96 8.00 1.34
C THR A 243 14.52 6.65 1.78
N ARG A 244 14.53 5.64 0.90
CA ARG A 244 15.09 4.32 1.19
C ARG A 244 16.60 4.24 1.05
N PHE A 245 17.21 5.15 0.31
CA PHE A 245 18.66 5.23 0.23
C PHE A 245 19.20 5.96 1.47
N THR A 246 19.81 5.20 2.38
CA THR A 246 20.47 5.72 3.58
C THR A 246 21.94 6.05 3.35
N GLU A 247 22.55 5.46 2.32
CA GLU A 247 23.98 5.58 2.02
C GLU A 247 24.21 6.05 0.58
N LYS A 248 25.33 6.75 0.37
CA LYS A 248 25.76 7.18 -0.96
C LYS A 248 26.02 5.97 -1.86
N GLN A 249 25.39 5.97 -3.03
CA GLN A 249 25.55 4.97 -4.07
C GLN A 249 26.60 5.46 -5.07
N VAL A 250 27.71 4.74 -5.18
CA VAL A 250 28.79 5.08 -6.12
C VAL A 250 28.62 4.24 -7.38
N THR A 251 28.60 4.88 -8.54
CA THR A 251 28.37 4.22 -9.83
C THR A 251 29.24 4.80 -10.95
N SER A 252 29.14 4.25 -12.16
CA SER A 252 29.78 4.77 -13.37
C SER A 252 29.14 6.09 -13.86
N PRO A 253 29.85 6.94 -14.61
CA PRO A 253 29.29 8.16 -15.21
C PRO A 253 28.08 7.89 -16.12
N GLU A 254 28.10 6.80 -16.88
CA GLU A 254 27.05 6.42 -17.83
C GLU A 254 25.75 6.04 -17.11
N GLU A 255 25.84 5.29 -16.01
CA GLU A 255 24.65 4.94 -15.21
C GLU A 255 24.07 6.16 -14.49
N LEU A 256 24.92 7.05 -13.95
CA LEU A 256 24.44 8.31 -13.39
C LEU A 256 23.71 9.16 -14.47
N ALA A 257 24.26 9.22 -15.69
CA ALA A 257 23.61 9.90 -16.80
C ALA A 257 22.26 9.25 -17.16
N ARG A 258 22.17 7.92 -17.12
CA ARG A 258 20.92 7.19 -17.36
C ARG A 258 19.86 7.52 -16.32
N VAL A 259 20.23 7.57 -15.03
CA VAL A 259 19.33 7.96 -13.92
C VAL A 259 18.87 9.41 -14.09
N LYS A 260 19.80 10.33 -14.35
CA LYS A 260 19.49 11.76 -14.57
C LYS A 260 18.52 11.96 -15.74
N LYS A 261 18.76 11.25 -16.86
CA LYS A 261 17.88 11.30 -18.02
C LYS A 261 16.43 10.96 -17.67
N GLN A 262 16.18 9.94 -16.84
CA GLN A 262 14.81 9.59 -16.44
C GLN A 262 14.12 10.68 -15.62
N LEU A 263 14.87 11.31 -14.70
CA LEU A 263 14.35 12.42 -13.89
C LEU A 263 14.08 13.66 -14.74
N GLU A 264 14.98 13.98 -15.69
CA GLU A 264 14.84 15.09 -16.62
C GLU A 264 13.60 14.96 -17.53
N LEU A 265 13.29 13.75 -17.99
CA LEU A 265 12.07 13.49 -18.78
C LEU A 265 10.80 13.85 -18.02
N VAL A 266 10.76 13.56 -16.71
CA VAL A 266 9.60 13.91 -15.87
C VAL A 266 9.51 15.42 -15.67
N LEU A 267 10.64 16.09 -15.40
CA LEU A 267 10.66 17.55 -15.25
C LEU A 267 10.21 18.25 -16.55
N THR A 268 10.60 17.70 -17.70
CA THR A 268 10.17 18.18 -19.02
C THR A 268 8.67 18.00 -19.21
N ALA A 269 8.11 16.84 -18.81
CA ALA A 269 6.68 16.60 -18.85
C ALA A 269 5.90 17.56 -17.93
N ALA A 270 6.41 17.84 -16.72
CA ALA A 270 5.79 18.80 -15.80
C ALA A 270 5.77 20.23 -16.34
N GLU A 271 6.86 20.69 -16.98
CA GLU A 271 6.90 22.03 -17.58
C GLU A 271 6.03 22.14 -18.84
N ALA A 272 5.94 21.05 -19.63
CA ALA A 272 5.00 21.00 -20.76
C ALA A 272 3.54 21.11 -20.27
N LEU A 273 3.20 20.39 -19.19
CA LEU A 273 1.86 20.40 -18.62
C LEU A 273 1.46 21.77 -18.04
N LYS A 274 2.42 22.52 -17.49
CA LYS A 274 2.20 23.87 -16.95
C LYS A 274 1.58 24.82 -17.98
N LYS A 275 1.99 24.71 -19.25
CA LYS A 275 1.42 25.51 -20.35
C LYS A 275 -0.03 25.13 -20.64
N LEU A 276 -0.36 23.84 -20.54
CA LEU A 276 -1.71 23.32 -20.80
C LEU A 276 -2.70 23.65 -19.67
N LEU A 277 -2.21 23.82 -18.44
CA LEU A 277 -3.05 24.06 -17.25
C LEU A 277 -3.19 25.54 -16.85
N MET A 278 -2.62 26.49 -17.60
CA MET A 278 -2.58 27.92 -17.22
C MET A 278 -3.95 28.53 -16.89
N ASN A 279 -5.02 28.02 -17.48
CA ASN A 279 -6.39 28.51 -17.27
C ASN A 279 -7.11 27.87 -16.07
N ASN A 280 -6.46 26.92 -15.37
CA ASN A 280 -7.01 26.24 -14.20
C ASN A 280 -6.11 26.50 -12.98
N GLU A 281 -6.51 27.46 -12.16
CA GLU A 281 -5.75 27.90 -10.98
C GLU A 281 -5.49 26.75 -9.99
N LYS A 282 -6.52 25.93 -9.70
CA LYS A 282 -6.38 24.79 -8.79
C LYS A 282 -5.37 23.77 -9.31
N ALA A 283 -5.46 23.42 -10.60
CA ALA A 283 -4.55 22.48 -11.23
C ALA A 283 -3.12 23.04 -11.31
N THR A 284 -2.97 24.34 -11.55
CA THR A 284 -1.67 25.03 -11.56
C THR A 284 -1.03 25.07 -10.17
N ASN A 285 -1.82 25.32 -9.12
CA ASN A 285 -1.35 25.28 -7.74
C ASN A 285 -0.91 23.87 -7.34
N LEU A 286 -1.69 22.84 -7.70
CA LEU A 286 -1.30 21.46 -7.47
C LEU A 286 -0.02 21.08 -8.23
N LEU A 287 0.09 21.47 -9.50
CA LEU A 287 1.32 21.24 -10.28
C LEU A 287 2.54 21.90 -9.63
N LYS A 288 2.38 23.10 -9.06
CA LYS A 288 3.46 23.77 -8.32
C LYS A 288 3.92 22.96 -7.11
N LEU A 289 2.99 22.41 -6.33
CA LEU A 289 3.32 21.56 -5.18
C LEU A 289 4.01 20.26 -5.61
N ILE A 290 3.52 19.63 -6.69
CA ILE A 290 4.14 18.46 -7.31
C ILE A 290 5.57 18.78 -7.75
N SER A 291 5.79 19.89 -8.45
CA SER A 291 7.11 20.32 -8.90
C SER A 291 8.07 20.58 -7.74
N ILE A 292 7.59 21.12 -6.61
CA ILE A 292 8.41 21.30 -5.40
C ILE A 292 8.82 19.93 -4.82
N SER A 293 7.88 18.98 -4.69
CA SER A 293 8.19 17.63 -4.21
C SER A 293 9.18 16.90 -5.13
N LEU A 294 8.97 17.00 -6.44
CA LEU A 294 9.88 16.44 -7.45
C LEU A 294 11.28 17.05 -7.35
N ALA A 295 11.39 18.38 -7.29
CA ALA A 295 12.68 19.07 -7.19
C ALA A 295 13.44 18.63 -5.93
N LYS A 296 12.77 18.57 -4.77
CA LYS A 296 13.35 18.08 -3.51
C LYS A 296 13.85 16.64 -3.65
N SER A 297 13.07 15.78 -4.30
CA SER A 297 13.45 14.38 -4.49
C SER A 297 14.61 14.21 -5.48
N VAL A 298 14.63 14.99 -6.57
CA VAL A 298 15.73 15.00 -7.55
C VAL A 298 17.03 15.50 -6.92
N GLU A 299 16.98 16.57 -6.12
CA GLU A 299 18.14 17.07 -5.38
C GLU A 299 18.70 16.00 -4.44
N LYS A 300 17.81 15.28 -3.73
CA LYS A 300 18.21 14.17 -2.87
C LYS A 300 18.89 13.05 -3.66
N PHE A 301 18.39 12.69 -4.85
CA PHE A 301 19.07 11.72 -5.71
C PHE A 301 20.45 12.21 -6.16
N ALA A 302 20.59 13.49 -6.48
CA ALA A 302 21.89 14.06 -6.88
C ALA A 302 22.94 14.01 -5.75
N GLN A 303 22.51 14.05 -4.49
CA GLN A 303 23.39 13.91 -3.33
C GLN A 303 23.72 12.45 -3.00
N ILE A 304 22.81 11.53 -3.29
CA ILE A 304 22.93 10.10 -2.96
C ILE A 304 23.67 9.33 -4.04
N VAL A 305 23.37 9.56 -5.33
CA VAL A 305 23.95 8.81 -6.44
C VAL A 305 25.09 9.62 -7.05
N VAL A 306 26.31 9.12 -6.91
CA VAL A 306 27.54 9.83 -7.31
C VAL A 306 28.33 8.97 -8.29
N ALA A 307 28.82 9.59 -9.36
CA ALA A 307 29.67 8.92 -10.33
C ALA A 307 31.15 9.01 -9.93
N ARG A 308 31.93 7.97 -10.27
CA ARG A 308 33.39 8.06 -10.32
C ARG A 308 33.90 7.53 -11.66
N THR A 309 34.91 8.21 -12.21
CA THR A 309 35.44 7.93 -13.56
C THR A 309 36.24 6.64 -13.66
N ASP A 310 36.65 6.05 -12.53
CA ASP A 310 37.36 4.77 -12.45
C ASP A 310 36.42 3.55 -12.49
N ILE A 311 35.11 3.75 -12.36
CA ILE A 311 34.12 2.67 -12.35
C ILE A 311 33.60 2.43 -13.78
N LYS A 312 33.77 1.20 -14.27
CA LYS A 312 33.29 0.78 -15.59
C LYS A 312 31.79 0.55 -15.60
N PHE A 313 31.11 0.99 -16.66
CA PHE A 313 29.69 0.72 -16.89
C PHE A 313 29.42 -0.78 -17.10
N THR A 314 29.05 -1.45 -16.02
CA THR A 314 28.80 -2.90 -15.96
C THR A 314 27.63 -3.17 -15.01
N PRO A 315 26.87 -4.28 -15.18
CA PRO A 315 25.74 -4.60 -14.32
C PRO A 315 26.04 -4.55 -12.82
N GLU A 316 27.24 -4.96 -12.41
CA GLU A 316 27.70 -4.97 -11.02
C GLU A 316 27.82 -3.57 -10.41
N THR A 317 27.96 -2.54 -11.25
CA THR A 317 28.13 -1.14 -10.86
C THR A 317 26.86 -0.32 -10.99
N PHE A 318 25.77 -0.92 -11.45
CA PHE A 318 24.49 -0.23 -11.56
C PHE A 318 23.88 0.06 -10.19
N VAL A 319 23.03 1.08 -10.15
CA VAL A 319 22.31 1.43 -8.92
C VAL A 319 21.03 0.63 -8.87
N TYR A 320 20.85 -0.17 -7.82
CA TYR A 320 19.66 -0.98 -7.62
C TYR A 320 18.79 -0.41 -6.50
N PHE A 321 17.49 -0.38 -6.75
CA PHE A 321 16.46 -0.16 -5.75
C PHE A 321 15.98 -1.51 -5.21
N VAL A 322 16.01 -1.68 -3.89
CA VAL A 322 15.47 -2.87 -3.22
C VAL A 322 14.01 -2.62 -2.85
N LYS A 323 13.11 -3.37 -3.50
CA LYS A 323 11.67 -3.34 -3.19
C LYS A 323 11.41 -3.91 -1.80
N THR A 324 10.22 -3.68 -1.24
CA THR A 324 9.82 -4.28 0.06
C THR A 324 9.88 -5.81 0.04
N THR A 325 9.65 -6.41 -1.13
CA THR A 325 9.74 -7.86 -1.35
C THR A 325 11.17 -8.40 -1.35
N GLY A 326 12.19 -7.53 -1.27
CA GLY A 326 13.60 -7.90 -1.41
C GLY A 326 14.10 -8.00 -2.86
N GLU A 327 13.20 -7.88 -3.84
CA GLU A 327 13.57 -7.82 -5.25
C GLU A 327 14.44 -6.60 -5.55
N LYS A 328 15.53 -6.80 -6.30
CA LYS A 328 16.39 -5.74 -6.78
C LYS A 328 15.94 -5.32 -8.17
N ALA A 329 15.50 -4.08 -8.32
CA ALA A 329 15.19 -3.48 -9.60
C ALA A 329 16.22 -2.41 -9.94
N LEU A 330 16.52 -2.22 -11.21
CA LEU A 330 17.41 -1.17 -11.65
C LEU A 330 16.78 0.20 -11.32
N LEU A 331 17.52 1.10 -10.68
CA LEU A 331 16.99 2.41 -10.27
C LEU A 331 16.49 3.21 -11.49
N ALA A 332 17.25 3.22 -12.58
CA ALA A 332 16.81 3.88 -13.82
C ALA A 332 15.50 3.30 -14.37
N GLN A 333 15.28 1.99 -14.26
CA GLN A 333 14.00 1.38 -14.66
C GLN A 333 12.87 1.84 -13.74
N GLU A 334 13.08 1.81 -12.43
CA GLU A 334 12.05 2.23 -11.47
C GLU A 334 11.68 3.71 -11.60
N LEU A 335 12.60 4.57 -12.04
CA LEU A 335 12.34 5.99 -12.32
C LEU A 335 11.71 6.24 -13.69
N SER A 336 11.68 5.26 -14.59
CA SER A 336 11.23 5.47 -15.96
C SER A 336 9.70 5.46 -16.14
N PHE A 337 8.94 5.06 -15.10
CA PHE A 337 7.49 4.91 -15.19
C PHE A 337 6.78 5.05 -13.83
N VAL A 338 5.45 5.17 -13.89
CA VAL A 338 4.54 4.99 -12.75
C VAL A 338 3.39 4.07 -13.15
N LEU A 339 2.93 3.23 -12.22
CA LEU A 339 1.69 2.49 -12.40
C LEU A 339 0.53 3.40 -12.01
N PHE A 340 -0.40 3.59 -12.94
CA PHE A 340 -1.55 4.48 -12.74
C PHE A 340 -2.74 4.02 -13.57
N ASP A 341 -3.93 3.89 -12.97
CA ASP A 341 -5.16 3.44 -13.65
C ASP A 341 -4.94 2.20 -14.55
N LYS A 342 -4.29 1.16 -14.01
CA LYS A 342 -3.96 -0.09 -14.75
C LYS A 342 -3.02 0.11 -15.95
N LYS A 343 -2.28 1.22 -16.00
CA LYS A 343 -1.33 1.54 -17.07
C LYS A 343 0.08 1.65 -16.53
N HIS A 344 1.03 1.19 -17.32
CA HIS A 344 2.46 1.48 -17.18
C HIS A 344 2.68 2.83 -17.88
N VAL A 345 2.55 3.90 -17.12
CA VAL A 345 2.67 5.26 -17.67
C VAL A 345 4.14 5.66 -17.69
N ALA A 346 4.70 5.76 -18.89
CA ALA A 346 6.08 6.18 -19.12
C ALA A 346 6.16 7.65 -19.58
N PHE A 347 7.36 8.22 -19.43
CA PHE A 347 7.69 9.59 -19.85
C PHE A 347 8.37 9.66 -21.23
N LEU A 348 8.38 8.53 -21.95
CA LEU A 348 8.82 8.40 -23.33
C LEU A 348 7.75 7.66 -24.16
N PRO A 349 7.69 7.90 -25.47
CA PRO A 349 6.93 7.06 -26.39
C PRO A 349 7.39 5.60 -26.34
N GLU A 350 6.48 4.66 -26.64
CA GLU A 350 6.74 3.22 -26.60
C GLU A 350 7.94 2.82 -27.47
N THR A 351 8.08 3.45 -28.64
CA THR A 351 9.17 3.21 -29.61
C THR A 351 10.55 3.59 -29.07
N GLU A 352 10.62 4.47 -28.07
CA GLU A 352 11.86 4.93 -27.44
C GLU A 352 12.07 4.35 -26.05
N TYR A 353 11.10 3.58 -25.54
CA TYR A 353 11.12 3.03 -24.20
C TYR A 353 12.00 1.78 -24.13
N GLN A 354 13.08 1.84 -23.36
CA GLN A 354 14.14 0.82 -23.35
C GLN A 354 14.01 -0.20 -22.21
N PHE A 355 13.01 -0.07 -21.35
CA PHE A 355 12.85 -0.93 -20.18
C PHE A 355 11.70 -1.92 -20.37
N ALA A 356 11.73 -3.02 -19.63
CA ALA A 356 10.66 -3.99 -19.63
C ALA A 356 9.35 -3.34 -19.13
N ILE A 357 8.27 -3.60 -19.86
CA ILE A 357 6.91 -3.23 -19.47
C ILE A 357 6.40 -4.31 -18.51
N TYR A 358 5.90 -3.90 -17.35
CA TYR A 358 5.41 -4.86 -16.35
C TYR A 358 4.08 -5.46 -16.82
N GLU A 359 4.08 -6.73 -17.23
CA GLU A 359 2.87 -7.53 -17.43
C GLU A 359 2.35 -8.04 -16.08
N ALA A 360 1.81 -7.15 -15.26
CA ALA A 360 1.06 -7.52 -14.05
C ALA A 360 -0.44 -7.57 -14.36
N GLU A 361 -1.20 -8.32 -13.57
CA GLU A 361 -2.66 -8.19 -13.58
C GLU A 361 -3.02 -6.76 -13.16
N ALA A 362 -3.87 -6.13 -13.97
CA ALA A 362 -4.35 -4.77 -13.82
C ALA A 362 -5.17 -4.62 -12.53
N LYS A 363 -4.53 -4.23 -11.43
CA LYS A 363 -5.20 -3.92 -10.17
C LYS A 363 -5.63 -2.45 -10.15
N LEU A 364 -6.85 -2.20 -9.66
CA LEU A 364 -7.32 -0.84 -9.38
C LEU A 364 -6.62 -0.37 -8.11
N GLU A 365 -5.61 0.49 -8.27
CA GLU A 365 -4.96 1.15 -7.14
C GLU A 365 -5.58 2.53 -6.95
N THR A 366 -6.12 2.80 -5.76
CA THR A 366 -6.54 4.14 -5.38
C THR A 366 -5.32 4.91 -4.88
N HIS A 367 -4.97 6.00 -5.56
CA HIS A 367 -3.85 6.83 -5.17
C HIS A 367 -4.34 8.04 -4.34
N LEU A 368 -3.98 8.09 -3.06
CA LEU A 368 -4.12 9.30 -2.24
C LEU A 368 -2.73 9.93 -2.09
N VAL A 369 -2.56 11.14 -2.61
CA VAL A 369 -1.32 11.90 -2.49
C VAL A 369 -1.62 13.21 -1.77
N VAL A 370 -0.88 13.47 -0.68
CA VAL A 370 -1.03 14.68 0.13
C VAL A 370 0.23 15.52 -0.03
N PHE A 371 0.07 16.75 -0.49
CA PHE A 371 1.15 17.73 -0.53
C PHE A 371 0.95 18.73 0.60
N ALA A 372 1.94 18.86 1.47
CA ALA A 372 1.95 19.92 2.47
C ALA A 372 2.34 21.23 1.79
N ASP A 373 1.49 22.25 1.92
CA ASP A 373 1.82 23.60 1.48
C ASP A 373 2.52 24.33 2.64
N GLU A 374 3.74 24.82 2.39
CA GLU A 374 4.57 25.49 3.40
C GLU A 374 3.90 26.76 3.97
N LYS A 375 2.87 27.31 3.30
CA LYS A 375 2.09 28.45 3.78
C LYS A 375 0.79 28.10 4.51
N SER A 376 0.34 26.85 4.45
CA SER A 376 -0.84 26.38 5.17
C SER A 376 -0.46 25.18 6.04
N ALA A 377 0.29 25.46 7.11
CA ALA A 377 0.22 24.61 8.28
C ALA A 377 -1.14 24.87 8.96
N PRO A 378 -2.12 23.94 8.93
CA PRO A 378 -3.25 24.02 9.84
C PRO A 378 -2.76 23.81 11.27
N VAL A 379 -3.17 24.72 12.15
CA VAL A 379 -2.94 24.78 13.60
C VAL A 379 -3.64 23.63 14.37
N ALA A 380 -3.94 22.50 13.72
CA ALA A 380 -4.77 21.43 14.30
C ALA A 380 -4.21 20.02 14.03
N ALA A 381 -2.99 19.75 14.51
CA ALA A 381 -2.53 18.40 14.88
C ALA A 381 -1.29 18.45 15.81
N ALA A 382 -1.14 19.55 16.55
CA ALA A 382 -0.09 19.74 17.56
C ALA A 382 -0.69 19.64 18.97
N VAL A 383 -1.49 18.60 19.22
CA VAL A 383 -1.91 18.13 20.54
C VAL A 383 -2.04 16.62 20.33
N GLU A 384 -0.97 15.82 20.41
CA GLU A 384 -0.66 15.07 21.64
C GLU A 384 0.67 14.26 21.56
N SER A 385 1.72 14.72 20.85
CA SER A 385 2.99 13.95 20.78
C SER A 385 4.30 14.72 20.90
N LEU A 386 4.27 16.00 21.30
CA LEU A 386 5.48 16.82 21.50
C LEU A 386 6.00 16.91 22.95
N GLU A 387 5.55 16.04 23.87
CA GLU A 387 6.13 15.99 25.23
C GLU A 387 7.26 14.98 25.41
N ALA A 388 7.58 14.12 24.43
CA ALA A 388 8.61 13.08 24.62
C ALA A 388 10.01 13.36 24.02
N THR A 389 10.20 14.42 23.20
CA THR A 389 11.50 14.63 22.50
C THR A 389 12.15 16.01 22.72
N LYS A 390 11.69 16.81 23.69
CA LYS A 390 12.23 18.16 23.95
C LYS A 390 13.39 18.23 24.98
N LYS A 391 14.19 17.17 25.16
CA LYS A 391 15.35 17.21 26.10
C LYS A 391 16.71 16.73 25.59
N ARG A 392 16.89 16.38 24.31
CA ARG A 392 18.21 15.95 23.80
C ARG A 392 18.95 16.93 22.87
N PHE A 393 18.34 18.06 22.51
CA PHE A 393 18.94 18.97 21.52
C PHE A 393 19.82 20.13 22.01
N PRO A 394 19.79 20.63 23.27
CA PRO A 394 20.72 21.71 23.65
C PRO A 394 22.16 21.20 23.85
N TYR A 395 22.36 19.96 24.34
CA TYR A 395 23.69 19.50 24.72
C TYR A 395 24.66 19.38 23.53
N LEU A 396 24.23 18.79 22.41
CA LEU A 396 25.09 18.62 21.23
C LEU A 396 25.53 19.96 20.63
N PHE A 397 24.63 20.93 20.55
CA PHE A 397 24.93 22.28 20.08
C PHE A 397 25.88 23.04 21.02
N TRP A 398 25.64 22.99 22.34
CA TRP A 398 26.53 23.62 23.31
C TRP A 398 27.91 22.95 23.36
N THR A 399 28.00 21.62 23.20
CA THR A 399 29.29 20.93 23.16
C THR A 399 30.11 21.28 21.92
N THR A 400 29.48 21.36 20.74
CA THR A 400 30.21 21.75 19.52
C THR A 400 30.63 23.21 19.57
N PHE A 401 29.78 24.10 20.09
CA PHE A 401 30.10 25.52 20.27
C PHE A 401 31.23 25.75 21.29
N LEU A 402 31.21 25.07 22.44
CA LEU A 402 32.27 25.20 23.44
C LEU A 402 33.61 24.64 22.94
N LEU A 403 33.57 23.56 22.16
CA LEU A 403 34.77 22.95 21.61
C LEU A 403 35.41 23.85 20.53
N THR A 404 34.62 24.44 19.64
CA THR A 404 35.13 25.41 18.66
C THR A 404 35.67 26.68 19.32
N LEU A 405 35.01 27.18 20.37
CA LEU A 405 35.48 28.32 21.16
C LEU A 405 36.80 28.02 21.87
N SER A 406 36.96 26.81 22.44
CA SER A 406 38.20 26.42 23.09
C SER A 406 39.38 26.34 22.11
N LEU A 407 39.14 25.84 20.90
CA LEU A 407 40.16 25.73 19.84
C LEU A 407 40.57 27.10 19.31
N THR A 408 39.64 28.04 19.14
CA THR A 408 39.98 29.40 18.71
C THR A 408 40.79 30.17 19.76
N ILE A 409 40.47 30.01 21.05
CA ILE A 409 41.27 30.60 22.14
C ILE A 409 42.69 30.00 22.15
N LEU A 410 42.81 28.68 22.01
CA LEU A 410 44.11 28.02 22.00
C LEU A 410 44.96 28.46 20.79
N PHE A 411 44.33 28.61 19.62
CA PHE A 411 44.99 29.13 18.42
C PHE A 411 45.49 30.58 18.61
N LEU A 412 44.66 31.45 19.21
CA LEU A 412 45.05 32.83 19.55
C LEU A 412 46.23 32.86 20.53
N LEU A 413 46.23 32.00 21.56
CA LEU A 413 47.36 31.91 22.49
C LEU A 413 48.66 31.46 21.82
N VAL A 414 48.58 30.53 20.86
CA VAL A 414 49.75 30.12 20.07
C VAL A 414 50.28 31.29 19.22
N ILE A 415 49.40 32.09 18.61
CA ILE A 415 49.81 33.29 17.88
C ILE A 415 50.47 34.30 18.82
N LEU A 416 49.89 34.56 19.99
CA LEU A 416 50.45 35.51 20.96
C LEU A 416 51.81 35.06 21.52
N LEU A 417 51.99 33.77 21.75
CA LEU A 417 53.28 33.18 22.10
C LEU A 417 54.30 33.34 20.96
N TRP A 418 53.87 33.13 19.72
CA TRP A 418 54.73 33.24 18.54
C TRP A 418 55.19 34.67 18.26
N VAL A 419 54.31 35.66 18.46
CA VAL A 419 54.62 37.09 18.31
C VAL A 419 55.48 37.62 19.47
N GLY A 420 55.65 36.83 20.54
CA GLY A 420 56.54 37.18 21.65
C GLY A 420 55.96 38.20 22.64
N GLU A 421 54.64 38.42 22.61
CA GLU A 421 53.96 39.34 23.54
C GLU A 421 53.76 38.73 24.94
N ILE A 422 53.92 37.41 25.10
CA ILE A 422 53.84 36.75 26.40
C ILE A 422 55.28 36.55 26.94
N PRO A 423 55.70 37.28 27.98
CA PRO A 423 57.03 37.12 28.56
C PRO A 423 57.18 35.70 29.13
N PRO A 424 58.33 35.03 28.93
CA PRO A 424 58.54 33.68 29.45
C PRO A 424 58.45 33.71 30.98
N LEU A 425 57.52 32.94 31.53
CA LEU A 425 57.29 32.80 32.98
C LEU A 425 58.42 32.08 33.73
N TYR A 426 59.51 31.74 33.06
CA TYR A 426 60.69 31.14 33.69
C TYR A 426 61.79 32.20 33.83
N PRO A 427 62.14 32.61 35.07
CA PRO A 427 63.41 33.28 35.29
C PRO A 427 64.55 32.33 34.94
N LYS A 428 65.58 32.87 34.26
CA LYS A 428 66.83 32.14 33.97
C LYS A 428 67.56 31.72 35.24
#